data_AF-A0A482WP86-F1
#
_entry.id   AF-A0A482WP86-F1
#
_cell.length_a   1.000
_cell.length_b   1.000
_cell.length_c   1.000
_cell.angle_alpha   90.00
_cell.angle_beta   90.00
_cell.angle_gamma   90.00
#
_symmetry.space_group_name_H-M   'P 1'
#
loop_
_entity.id
_entity.type
_entity.pdbx_description
1 polymer ?
#
loop_
_entity_poly.entity_id
_entity_poly.type
_entity_poly.pdbx_seq_one_letter_code
_entity_poly.pdbx_strand_id
1 'polypeptide(L)'
;MVHQGVDVMIFQNGQYRSAVASLETQEGCPINPGSSLQKTIYLVPVIESNKDRRGIALDGQLKHQDTNLASSTLLASADAKDAFGIVVSYSVKVKLYLGALGGEVSAELPFILMHPKPGTNTGKVMRIDSQVEVESFRQDTVDRPISPDAKMPIC
;
A
#
# COMPACT_ATOMS: atom_id res chain seq x y z
N MET A 1 8.75 3.88 -10.17
CA MET A 1 7.72 4.07 -9.13
C MET A 1 7.13 2.73 -8.73
N VAL A 2 6.69 2.61 -7.48
CA VAL A 2 5.93 1.46 -6.96
C VAL A 2 4.45 1.82 -7.01
N HIS A 3 3.63 0.97 -7.62
CA HIS A 3 2.18 1.07 -7.63
C HIS A 3 1.56 0.04 -6.69
N GLN A 4 0.49 0.45 -6.01
CA GLN A 4 -0.47 -0.42 -5.38
C GLN A 4 -1.74 -0.45 -6.26
N GLY A 5 -2.15 -1.64 -6.67
CA GLY A 5 -3.44 -1.92 -7.27
C GLY A 5 -4.42 -2.42 -6.20
N VAL A 6 -5.64 -1.92 -6.24
CA VAL A 6 -6.72 -2.31 -5.33
C VAL A 6 -7.95 -2.62 -6.16
N ASP A 7 -8.34 -3.89 -6.19
CA ASP A 7 -9.57 -4.35 -6.83
C ASP A 7 -10.62 -4.66 -5.75
N VAL A 8 -11.73 -3.94 -5.79
CA VAL A 8 -12.87 -4.14 -4.89
C VAL A 8 -13.89 -5.04 -5.59
N MET A 9 -14.09 -6.24 -5.07
CA MET A 9 -14.93 -7.30 -5.63
C MET A 9 -16.02 -7.67 -4.61
N ILE A 10 -16.94 -6.74 -4.32
CA ILE A 10 -18.00 -6.94 -3.31
C ILE A 10 -19.38 -6.85 -3.96
N PHE A 11 -19.89 -5.62 -4.16
CA PHE A 11 -21.19 -5.36 -4.80
C PHE A 11 -21.07 -4.54 -6.09
N GLN A 12 -20.08 -3.66 -6.15
CA GLN A 12 -19.71 -2.91 -7.34
C GLN A 12 -18.21 -3.05 -7.54
N ASN A 13 -17.82 -3.44 -8.75
CA ASN A 13 -16.41 -3.56 -9.09
C ASN A 13 -15.79 -2.17 -9.16
N GLY A 14 -14.75 -1.95 -8.36
CA GLY A 14 -13.95 -0.72 -8.37
C GLY A 14 -12.47 -1.07 -8.46
N GLN A 15 -11.73 -0.37 -9.31
CA GLN A 15 -10.27 -0.55 -9.44
C GLN A 15 -9.57 0.77 -9.14
N TYR A 16 -8.63 0.73 -8.22
CA TYR A 16 -7.79 1.88 -7.88
C TYR A 16 -6.34 1.52 -8.12
N ARG A 17 -5.59 2.45 -8.68
CA ARG A 17 -4.15 2.30 -8.88
C ARG A 17 -3.43 3.55 -8.39
N SER A 18 -2.62 3.37 -7.35
CA SER A 18 -1.98 4.47 -6.62
C SER A 18 -0.47 4.26 -6.58
N ALA A 19 0.32 5.26 -6.98
CA ALA A 19 1.78 5.18 -6.93
C ALA A 19 2.29 5.40 -5.50
N VAL A 20 2.56 4.37 -4.70
CA VAL A 20 2.93 4.46 -3.27
C VAL A 20 4.39 4.87 -3.00
N ALA A 21 5.26 4.85 -4.00
CA ALA A 21 6.58 5.45 -3.95
C ALA A 21 7.04 5.84 -5.36
N SER A 22 7.69 6.98 -5.53
CA SER A 22 8.22 7.42 -6.83
C SER A 22 9.58 8.09 -6.65
N LEU A 23 10.39 8.00 -7.71
CA LEU A 23 11.63 8.73 -7.86
C LEU A 23 11.77 9.06 -9.34
N GLU A 24 12.16 10.29 -9.63
CA GLU A 24 12.53 10.76 -10.96
C GLU A 24 13.98 11.21 -10.93
N THR A 25 14.75 10.92 -11.98
CA THR A 25 16.15 11.31 -12.08
C THR A 25 16.52 11.54 -13.54
N GLN A 26 17.45 12.48 -13.76
CA GLN A 26 18.04 12.78 -15.07
C GLN A 26 19.52 12.35 -15.14
N GLU A 27 20.02 11.64 -14.12
CA GLU A 27 21.40 11.16 -14.09
C GLU A 27 21.70 10.21 -15.26
N GLY A 28 22.72 10.54 -16.05
CA GLY A 28 23.10 9.76 -17.24
C GLY A 28 22.22 10.02 -18.47
N CYS A 29 21.32 11.00 -18.42
CA CYS A 29 20.51 11.42 -19.56
C CYS A 29 21.07 12.71 -20.21
N PRO A 30 20.95 12.87 -21.54
CA PRO A 30 20.38 11.91 -22.49
C PRO A 30 21.33 10.73 -22.75
N ILE A 31 20.75 9.55 -23.00
CA ILE A 31 21.50 8.38 -23.44
C ILE A 31 21.76 8.54 -24.94
N ASN A 32 23.03 8.59 -25.34
CA ASN A 32 23.40 8.79 -26.74
C ASN A 32 23.02 7.55 -27.60
N PRO A 33 22.70 7.74 -28.89
CA PRO A 33 22.46 6.62 -29.80
C PRO A 33 23.62 5.61 -29.78
N GLY A 34 23.30 4.32 -29.64
CA GLY A 34 24.30 3.24 -29.57
C GLY A 34 24.98 3.06 -28.21
N SER A 35 24.68 3.89 -27.21
CA SER A 35 25.16 3.72 -25.83
C SER A 35 24.14 3.01 -24.94
N SER A 36 24.58 2.52 -23.78
CA SER A 36 23.74 1.90 -22.75
C SER A 36 23.97 2.55 -21.39
N LEU A 37 22.92 2.56 -20.55
CA LEU A 37 22.96 3.05 -19.17
C LEU A 37 22.50 1.93 -18.23
N GLN A 38 23.27 1.66 -17.19
CA GLN A 38 22.88 0.78 -16.10
C GLN A 38 22.84 1.59 -14.79
N LYS A 39 21.68 1.60 -14.12
CA LYS A 39 21.48 2.32 -12.87
C LYS A 39 20.63 1.49 -11.91
N THR A 40 21.07 1.38 -10.67
CA THR A 40 20.28 0.82 -9.57
C THR A 40 19.58 1.95 -8.82
N ILE A 41 18.28 1.81 -8.60
CA ILE A 41 17.45 2.76 -7.87
C ILE A 41 16.77 2.02 -6.71
N TYR A 42 16.73 2.66 -5.54
CA TYR A 42 16.05 2.14 -4.36
C TYR A 42 14.77 2.94 -4.12
N LEU A 43 13.64 2.24 -3.96
CA LEU A 43 12.34 2.82 -3.60
C LEU A 43 11.87 2.14 -2.32
N VAL A 44 11.35 2.93 -1.37
CA VAL A 44 10.83 2.41 -0.11
C VAL A 44 9.35 2.81 0.00
N PRO A 45 8.40 1.89 -0.27
CA PRO A 45 6.99 2.17 -0.13
C PRO A 45 6.60 2.11 1.35
N VAL A 46 6.47 3.28 1.98
CA VAL A 46 6.12 3.41 3.41
C VAL A 46 4.81 4.17 3.59
N ILE A 47 4.13 3.95 4.70
CA ILE A 47 2.84 4.59 4.97
C ILE A 47 2.98 6.10 5.22
N GLU A 48 4.09 6.55 5.82
CA GLU A 48 4.30 7.94 6.22
C GLU A 48 4.20 8.92 5.05
N SER A 49 4.71 8.52 3.88
CA SER A 49 4.64 9.32 2.65
C SER A 49 3.28 9.24 1.93
N ASN A 50 2.35 8.47 2.47
CA ASN A 50 1.06 8.16 1.84
C ASN A 50 -0.16 8.46 2.72
N LYS A 51 0.01 8.98 3.94
CA LYS A 51 -1.08 9.19 4.92
C LYS A 51 -2.24 10.06 4.41
N ASP A 52 -1.94 11.07 3.59
CA ASP A 52 -2.97 12.02 3.09
C ASP A 52 -3.67 11.55 1.81
N ARG A 53 -3.33 10.35 1.31
CA ARG A 53 -3.80 9.86 0.02
C ARG A 53 -4.98 8.90 0.19
N ARG A 54 -5.98 9.07 -0.67
CA ARG A 54 -7.17 8.21 -0.72
C ARG A 54 -6.97 7.09 -1.73
N GLY A 55 -7.71 6.00 -1.57
CA GLY A 55 -7.66 4.86 -2.49
C GLY A 55 -6.37 4.03 -2.38
N ILE A 56 -5.71 4.08 -1.22
CA ILE A 56 -4.59 3.22 -0.85
C ILE A 56 -5.14 2.21 0.16
N ALA A 57 -4.90 0.93 -0.09
CA ALA A 57 -5.22 -0.14 0.85
C ALA A 57 -4.19 -0.17 1.97
N LEU A 58 -4.68 -0.24 3.20
CA LEU A 58 -3.89 -0.25 4.42
C LEU A 58 -4.20 -1.53 5.20
N ASP A 59 -3.24 -1.98 6.00
CA ASP A 59 -3.52 -2.99 7.01
C ASP A 59 -4.46 -2.41 8.07
N GLY A 60 -5.35 -3.25 8.61
CA GLY A 60 -6.34 -2.83 9.60
C GLY A 60 -5.68 -2.20 10.82
N GLN A 61 -6.21 -1.05 11.26
CA GLN A 61 -5.70 -0.34 12.43
C GLN A 61 -6.26 -0.96 13.72
N LEU A 62 -5.39 -1.53 14.54
CA LEU A 62 -5.69 -1.88 15.93
C LEU A 62 -5.43 -0.66 16.82
N LYS A 63 -6.16 -0.53 17.94
CA LYS A 63 -6.20 0.68 18.80
C LYS A 63 -4.83 1.24 19.22
N HIS A 64 -3.78 0.41 19.24
CA HIS A 64 -2.44 0.77 19.70
C HIS A 64 -1.33 0.50 18.69
N GLN A 65 -1.66 0.17 17.43
CA GLN A 65 -0.68 -0.18 16.42
C GLN A 65 -0.72 0.80 15.25
N ASP A 66 0.47 1.24 14.82
CA ASP A 66 0.63 1.97 13.56
C ASP A 66 0.19 1.08 12.39
N THR A 67 -0.58 1.67 11.48
CA THR A 67 -1.06 0.99 10.27
C THR A 67 0.02 1.03 9.19
N ASN A 68 0.20 -0.06 8.45
CA ASN A 68 1.09 -0.14 7.28
C ASN A 68 0.30 -0.17 5.96
N LEU A 69 1.01 -0.11 4.83
CA LEU A 69 0.43 -0.45 3.54
C LEU A 69 0.00 -1.92 3.54
N ALA A 70 -1.19 -2.20 3.00
CA ALA A 70 -1.73 -3.56 3.00
C ALA A 70 -0.79 -4.57 2.33
N SER A 71 -0.67 -5.77 2.90
CA SER A 71 0.05 -6.86 2.24
C SER A 71 -0.62 -7.29 0.93
N SER A 72 0.15 -7.88 0.01
CA SER A 72 -0.37 -8.44 -1.24
C SER A 72 -1.37 -9.57 -0.98
N THR A 73 -2.49 -9.56 -1.69
CA THR A 73 -3.46 -10.65 -1.67
C THR A 73 -2.95 -11.80 -2.52
N LEU A 74 -2.79 -12.98 -1.91
CA LEU A 74 -2.40 -14.19 -2.61
C LEU A 74 -3.65 -14.95 -3.08
N LEU A 75 -3.86 -15.00 -4.39
CA LEU A 75 -4.95 -15.76 -5.00
C LEU A 75 -4.46 -17.18 -5.33
N ALA A 76 -5.27 -18.19 -5.02
CA ALA A 76 -4.94 -19.59 -5.30
C ALA A 76 -4.91 -19.90 -6.81
N SER A 77 -5.63 -19.13 -7.62
CA SER A 77 -5.63 -19.19 -9.08
C SER A 77 -5.71 -17.78 -9.67
N ALA A 78 -5.08 -17.58 -10.84
CA ALA A 78 -5.13 -16.30 -11.55
C ALA A 78 -6.54 -15.95 -12.05
N ASP A 79 -7.37 -16.98 -12.27
CA ASP A 79 -8.77 -16.87 -12.71
C ASP A 79 -9.77 -16.92 -11.55
N ALA A 80 -9.37 -16.53 -10.33
CA ALA A 80 -10.26 -16.45 -9.17
C ALA A 80 -11.32 -15.34 -9.35
N LYS A 81 -12.22 -15.51 -10.33
CA LYS A 81 -13.32 -14.60 -10.67
C LYS A 81 -14.39 -14.53 -9.58
N ASP A 82 -14.34 -15.45 -8.62
CA ASP A 82 -15.25 -15.56 -7.48
C ASP A 82 -14.66 -14.97 -6.19
N ALA A 83 -13.52 -14.26 -6.27
CA ALA A 83 -12.95 -13.59 -5.11
C ALA A 83 -13.91 -12.51 -4.60
N PHE A 84 -14.31 -12.61 -3.32
CA PHE A 84 -15.13 -11.62 -2.64
C PHE A 84 -14.27 -10.84 -1.64
N GLY A 85 -14.20 -9.51 -1.79
CA GLY A 85 -13.45 -8.64 -0.89
C GLY A 85 -12.56 -7.64 -1.62
N ILE A 86 -11.40 -7.34 -1.01
CA ILE A 86 -10.41 -6.39 -1.54
C ILE A 86 -9.16 -7.16 -1.91
N VAL A 87 -8.77 -7.09 -3.19
CA VAL A 87 -7.54 -7.70 -3.70
C VAL A 87 -6.50 -6.60 -3.87
N VAL A 88 -5.37 -6.75 -3.17
CA VAL A 88 -4.26 -5.80 -3.20
C VAL A 88 -3.09 -6.40 -3.97
N SER A 89 -2.58 -5.67 -4.95
CA SER A 89 -1.42 -6.06 -5.77
C SER A 89 -0.39 -4.94 -5.79
N TYR A 90 0.87 -5.29 -6.06
CA TYR A 90 1.93 -4.30 -6.23
C TYR A 90 2.74 -4.54 -7.50
N SER A 91 3.19 -3.45 -8.11
CA SER A 91 4.10 -3.48 -9.24
C SER A 91 5.12 -2.36 -9.21
N VAL A 92 6.32 -2.63 -9.70
CA VAL A 92 7.31 -1.60 -10.00
C VAL A 92 7.16 -1.22 -11.46
N LYS A 93 6.92 0.07 -11.72
CA LYS A 93 6.88 0.64 -13.07
C LYS A 93 8.08 1.55 -13.28
N VAL A 94 8.87 1.26 -14.31
CA VAL A 94 9.97 2.10 -14.79
C VAL A 94 9.49 2.83 -16.04
N LYS A 95 9.71 4.14 -16.09
CA LYS A 95 9.35 5.00 -17.22
C LYS A 95 10.59 5.69 -17.76
N LEU A 96 10.74 5.69 -19.08
CA LEU A 96 11.79 6.39 -19.82
C LEU A 96 11.13 7.43 -20.72
N TYR A 97 11.62 8.66 -20.66
CA TYR A 97 11.16 9.77 -21.52
C TYR A 97 12.16 9.97 -22.65
N LEU A 98 11.71 9.79 -23.89
CA LEU A 98 12.56 9.77 -25.08
C LEU A 98 12.66 11.14 -25.77
N GLY A 99 12.53 12.23 -25.01
CA GLY A 99 12.55 13.60 -25.52
C GLY A 99 11.24 14.04 -26.20
N ALA A 100 11.28 15.18 -26.90
CA ALA A 100 10.09 15.92 -27.34
C ALA A 100 9.19 15.15 -28.32
N LEU A 101 9.75 14.25 -29.14
CA LEU A 101 9.02 13.51 -30.17
C LEU A 101 8.94 12.00 -29.88
N GLY A 102 9.75 11.49 -28.95
CA GLY A 102 9.87 10.06 -28.69
C GLY A 102 8.85 9.50 -27.70
N GLY A 103 8.13 10.35 -26.97
CA GLY A 103 7.12 9.93 -26.00
C GLY A 103 7.71 9.24 -24.77
N GLU A 104 6.93 8.33 -24.18
CA GLU A 104 7.27 7.56 -22.98
C GLU A 104 7.29 6.06 -23.31
N VAL A 105 8.34 5.35 -22.85
CA VAL A 105 8.38 3.90 -22.81
C VAL A 105 8.32 3.46 -21.35
N SER A 106 7.53 2.43 -21.04
CA SER A 106 7.43 1.92 -19.68
C SER A 106 7.50 0.41 -19.60
N ALA A 107 8.15 -0.10 -18.56
CA ALA A 107 8.18 -1.50 -18.19
C ALA A 107 7.58 -1.66 -16.79
N GLU A 108 6.85 -2.75 -16.58
CA GLU A 108 6.18 -3.03 -15.31
C GLU A 108 6.50 -4.45 -14.84
N LEU A 109 6.85 -4.60 -13.56
CA LEU A 109 7.16 -5.86 -12.93
C LEU A 109 6.31 -6.04 -11.66
N PRO A 110 5.42 -7.04 -11.59
CA PRO A 110 4.68 -7.33 -10.36
C PRO A 110 5.60 -7.93 -9.29
N PHE A 111 5.29 -7.65 -8.02
CA PHE A 111 5.97 -8.25 -6.86
C PHE A 111 5.01 -8.40 -5.68
N ILE A 112 5.44 -9.15 -4.66
CA ILE A 112 4.66 -9.41 -3.45
C ILE A 112 5.25 -8.61 -2.29
N LEU A 113 4.43 -7.79 -1.65
CA LEU A 113 4.76 -7.08 -0.42
C LEU A 113 4.08 -7.80 0.76
N MET A 114 4.85 -8.22 1.75
CA MET A 114 4.34 -8.95 2.92
C MET A 114 5.00 -8.46 4.20
N HIS A 115 4.34 -8.72 5.33
CA HIS A 115 4.96 -8.60 6.63
C HIS A 115 6.16 -9.55 6.77
N PRO A 116 7.19 -9.12 7.53
CA PRO A 116 8.28 -10.01 7.89
C PRO A 116 7.77 -11.19 8.72
N LYS A 117 8.45 -12.33 8.61
CA LYS A 117 8.11 -13.52 9.39
C LYS A 117 8.26 -13.21 10.89
N PRO A 118 7.27 -13.52 11.73
CA PRO A 118 7.42 -13.36 13.18
C PRO A 118 8.52 -14.31 13.68
N GLY A 119 9.46 -13.79 14.50
CA GLY A 119 10.51 -14.58 15.16
C GLY A 119 11.89 -14.60 14.47
N THR A 120 12.08 -13.97 13.31
CA THR A 120 13.42 -13.83 12.69
C THR A 120 14.24 -12.64 13.21
N ASN A 121 13.75 -11.91 14.21
CA ASN A 121 14.58 -10.95 14.95
C ASN A 121 15.54 -11.71 15.89
N THR A 122 16.71 -12.05 15.37
CA THR A 122 17.90 -12.38 16.15
C THR A 122 18.32 -11.15 16.99
N GLY A 123 17.62 -10.92 18.10
CA GLY A 123 17.89 -9.76 18.94
C GLY A 123 16.89 -9.52 20.06
N LYS A 124 16.49 -10.58 20.78
CA LYS A 124 16.08 -10.59 22.19
C LYS A 124 15.47 -11.97 22.48
N VAL A 125 16.26 -12.82 23.14
CA VAL A 125 15.76 -14.04 23.77
C VAL A 125 14.67 -13.61 24.77
N MET A 126 13.42 -13.95 24.48
CA MET A 126 12.34 -13.80 25.45
C MET A 126 12.68 -14.69 26.65
N ARG A 127 12.81 -14.08 27.83
CA ARG A 127 12.75 -14.82 29.09
C ARG A 127 11.37 -15.45 29.19
N ILE A 128 11.34 -16.75 29.39
CA ILE A 128 10.18 -17.52 29.85
C ILE A 128 9.88 -16.97 31.24
N ASP A 129 8.98 -15.99 31.36
CA ASP A 129 8.25 -15.56 32.58
C ASP A 129 7.28 -14.38 32.32
N SER A 130 6.93 -14.06 31.07
CA SER A 130 5.97 -12.97 30.80
C SER A 130 4.54 -13.42 31.14
N GLN A 131 3.93 -12.75 32.12
CA GLN A 131 2.48 -12.76 32.32
C GLN A 131 1.77 -12.53 30.99
N VAL A 132 0.82 -13.42 30.66
CA VAL A 132 -0.04 -13.28 29.48
C VAL A 132 -0.99 -12.12 29.75
N GLU A 133 -0.72 -10.96 29.14
CA GLU A 133 -1.66 -9.85 29.11
C GLU A 133 -2.79 -10.22 28.14
N VAL A 134 -3.97 -10.50 28.69
CA VAL A 134 -5.17 -10.81 27.90
C VAL A 134 -5.79 -9.49 27.45
N GLU A 135 -5.42 -9.00 26.26
CA GLU A 135 -6.09 -7.85 25.68
C GLU A 135 -7.50 -8.23 25.21
N SER A 136 -8.52 -7.51 25.69
CA SER A 136 -9.89 -7.69 25.24
C SER A 136 -10.08 -7.04 23.87
N PHE A 137 -10.38 -7.83 22.84
CA PHE A 137 -10.80 -7.32 21.54
C PHE A 137 -12.22 -6.74 21.64
N ARG A 138 -12.32 -5.42 21.81
CA ARG A 138 -13.58 -4.68 21.63
C ARG A 138 -13.45 -3.73 20.45
N GLN A 139 -14.14 -4.05 19.36
CA GLN A 139 -14.44 -3.10 18.29
C GLN A 139 -15.50 -2.14 18.82
N ASP A 140 -15.06 -0.96 19.25
CA ASP A 140 -16.02 0.11 19.53
C ASP A 140 -16.48 0.65 18.19
N THR A 141 -17.74 0.38 17.82
CA THR A 141 -18.43 1.15 16.80
C THR A 141 -18.38 2.61 17.22
N VAL A 142 -17.92 3.49 16.32
CA VAL A 142 -17.81 4.92 16.58
C VAL A 142 -19.23 5.50 16.71
N ASP A 143 -19.77 5.53 17.93
CA ASP A 143 -20.92 6.37 18.24
C ASP A 143 -20.44 7.82 18.25
N ARG A 144 -20.91 8.61 17.28
CA ARG A 144 -20.71 10.06 17.30
C ARG A 144 -21.62 10.63 18.39
N PRO A 145 -21.09 11.37 19.38
CA PRO A 145 -21.95 12.07 20.33
C PRO A 145 -22.73 13.16 19.58
N ILE A 146 -24.06 13.11 19.66
CA ILE A 146 -24.95 14.19 19.26
C ILE A 146 -24.69 15.36 20.20
N SER A 147 -24.23 16.50 19.67
CA SER A 147 -24.09 17.75 20.41
C SER A 147 -25.46 18.20 20.97
N PRO A 148 -25.58 18.62 22.24
CA PRO A 148 -26.86 18.99 22.84
C PRO A 148 -27.39 20.39 22.47
N ASP A 149 -26.81 21.11 21.51
CA ASP A 149 -27.24 22.49 21.17
C ASP A 149 -27.86 22.63 19.78
N ALA A 150 -29.02 22.00 19.56
CA ALA A 150 -29.94 22.37 18.49
C ALA A 150 -31.26 22.89 19.08
N LYS A 151 -31.35 24.21 19.28
CA LYS A 151 -32.64 24.88 19.50
C LYS A 151 -33.55 24.59 18.31
N MET A 152 -34.69 23.97 18.62
CA MET A 152 -35.80 23.75 17.70
C MET A 152 -36.44 25.10 17.34
N PRO A 153 -36.50 25.53 16.06
CA PRO A 153 -37.38 26.62 15.68
C PRO A 153 -38.81 26.09 15.58
N ILE A 154 -39.71 26.77 16.28
CA ILE A 154 -41.15 26.56 16.21
C ILE A 154 -41.64 27.25 14.92
N CYS A 155 -42.18 26.47 13.99
CA CYS A 155 -43.20 26.90 13.03
C CYS A 155 -44.20 25.75 12.91
#